data_AF-A0A1W1YZK9-F1
#
_entry.id   AF-A0A1W1YZK9-F1
#
_cell.length_a   1.000
_cell.length_b   1.000
_cell.length_c   1.000
_cell.angle_alpha   90.00
_cell.angle_beta   90.00
_cell.angle_gamma   90.00
#
_symmetry.space_group_name_H-M   'P 1'
#
loop_
_entity.id
_entity.type
_entity.pdbx_description
1 polymer ?
#
loop_
_entity_poly.entity_id
_entity_poly.type
_entity_poly.pdbx_seq_one_letter_code
_entity_poly.pdbx_strand_id
1 'polypeptide(L)'
;MQSLLCKCNTYMVLKQIDYNYKKYIFKNTQVLECPKCKTQYLPQISKLACEKLISMEKNARGFDFGRFIAMLFKDKFVTTDVEFIYDRNDYYFIPGLRREWNIGFLTPVFFNIEVLLKYCYHPSYSLELGADTYGNIYKGSDHLISFGINRNGKVLMWLGDIAKLDINEQHYLCSENIHSDHDIASEFYEGQIETNWAEPSKEKSLFQKRTTLHEIILKKFSFNLTQLEPETIKTAASIFRPIVSSNTAFTSVIIPMNKIFVESINNKQIKQDLKEFEDLKLDKVGSIKLLQYWIEKRIDGDASKIVAPLFILYDLRVSFAHLQSEETQEKLFAFSCERLGLNKDCRDYIQIYDVLINKLHEMYDSIINLVENAYLS
;
A
#
# COMPACT_ATOMS: atom_id res chain seq x y z
N MET A 1 -13.94 -12.49 19.88
CA MET A 1 -12.79 -11.58 20.05
C MET A 1 -13.29 -10.16 19.81
N GLN A 2 -12.86 -9.16 20.58
CA GLN A 2 -13.20 -7.76 20.27
C GLN A 2 -12.47 -7.38 18.97
N SER A 3 -13.17 -6.85 17.97
CA SER A 3 -12.51 -6.41 16.72
C SER A 3 -11.98 -4.98 16.90
N LEU A 4 -10.87 -4.69 16.23
CA LEU A 4 -10.35 -3.33 16.09
C LEU A 4 -11.20 -2.50 15.11
N LEU A 5 -12.03 -3.14 14.28
CA LEU A 5 -12.90 -2.50 13.31
C LEU A 5 -14.16 -1.93 13.99
N CYS A 6 -14.41 -0.64 13.80
CA CYS A 6 -15.67 -0.01 14.22
C CYS A 6 -16.81 -0.36 13.25
N LYS A 7 -18.06 -0.29 13.73
CA LYS A 7 -19.30 -0.46 12.94
C LYS A 7 -19.41 0.42 11.68
N CYS A 8 -18.64 1.50 11.58
CA CYS A 8 -18.58 2.37 10.39
C CYS A 8 -17.49 1.94 9.37
N ASN A 9 -16.98 0.71 9.50
CA ASN A 9 -15.88 0.15 8.71
C ASN A 9 -14.61 1.02 8.76
N THR A 10 -14.22 1.42 9.97
CA THR A 10 -12.99 2.17 10.19
C THR A 10 -12.31 1.62 11.43
N TYR A 11 -11.03 1.27 11.31
CA TYR A 11 -10.23 0.80 12.44
C TYR A 11 -10.12 1.87 13.51
N MET A 12 -10.25 1.43 14.76
CA MET A 12 -10.11 2.25 15.95
C MET A 12 -8.65 2.40 16.34
N VAL A 13 -8.36 3.45 17.10
CA VAL A 13 -7.03 3.76 17.63
C VAL A 13 -7.10 3.72 19.15
N LEU A 14 -6.07 3.19 19.81
CA LEU A 14 -5.99 3.23 21.26
C LEU A 14 -5.75 4.67 21.73
N LYS A 15 -6.51 5.09 22.74
CA LYS A 15 -6.37 6.40 23.37
C LYS A 15 -6.39 6.27 24.88
N GLN A 16 -5.58 7.10 25.51
CA GLN A 16 -5.61 7.31 26.95
C GLN A 16 -6.52 8.49 27.27
N ILE A 17 -7.64 8.24 27.94
CA ILE A 17 -8.64 9.27 28.30
C ILE A 17 -9.21 9.03 29.70
N ASP A 18 -9.81 10.07 30.28
CA ASP A 18 -10.68 9.90 31.45
C ASP A 18 -12.01 9.30 30.97
N TYR A 19 -12.43 8.17 31.56
CA TYR A 19 -13.55 7.38 31.08
C TYR A 19 -14.58 7.11 32.17
N ASN A 20 -15.85 7.33 31.84
CA ASN A 20 -16.97 7.01 32.73
C ASN A 20 -17.37 5.55 32.56
N TYR A 21 -17.21 4.76 33.63
CA TYR A 21 -17.64 3.37 33.64
C TYR A 21 -18.57 3.11 34.83
N LYS A 22 -19.83 2.79 34.53
CA LYS A 22 -20.94 2.75 35.50
C LYS A 22 -21.07 4.13 36.18
N LYS A 23 -20.98 4.20 37.51
CA LYS A 23 -21.09 5.44 38.29
C LYS A 23 -19.73 6.06 38.67
N TYR A 24 -18.62 5.53 38.16
CA TYR A 24 -17.26 5.91 38.56
C TYR A 24 -16.49 6.53 37.40
N ILE A 25 -15.61 7.47 37.72
CA ILE A 25 -14.67 8.09 36.76
C ILE A 25 -13.32 7.39 36.87
N PHE A 26 -12.80 6.88 35.76
CA PHE A 26 -11.47 6.26 35.69
C PHE A 26 -10.52 7.17 34.91
N LYS A 27 -9.49 7.66 35.60
CA LYS A 27 -8.45 8.50 34.98
C LYS A 27 -7.47 7.67 34.19
N ASN A 28 -6.99 8.19 33.06
CA ASN A 28 -5.96 7.53 32.23
C ASN A 28 -6.36 6.13 31.73
N THR A 29 -7.62 5.95 31.36
CA THR A 29 -8.15 4.68 30.87
C THR A 29 -7.75 4.46 29.41
N GLN A 30 -7.32 3.25 29.10
CA GLN A 30 -7.02 2.81 27.73
C GLN A 30 -8.32 2.42 27.03
N VAL A 31 -8.71 3.19 26.01
CA VAL A 31 -10.00 3.08 25.29
C VAL A 31 -9.74 3.08 23.78
N LEU A 32 -10.44 2.25 23.03
CA LEU A 32 -10.40 2.28 21.57
C LEU A 32 -11.38 3.35 21.08
N GLU A 33 -10.92 4.30 20.28
CA GLU A 33 -11.76 5.34 19.68
C GLU A 33 -11.71 5.27 18.16
N CYS A 34 -12.88 5.27 17.52
CA CYS A 34 -12.95 5.40 16.08
C CYS A 34 -12.61 6.84 15.65
N PRO A 35 -11.59 7.06 14.81
CA PRO A 35 -11.23 8.41 14.38
C PRO A 35 -12.33 9.08 13.54
N LYS A 36 -13.17 8.29 12.84
CA LYS A 36 -14.25 8.75 11.95
C LYS A 36 -15.52 9.13 12.71
N CYS A 37 -16.14 8.19 13.43
CA CYS A 37 -17.43 8.42 14.11
C CYS A 37 -17.31 8.75 15.61
N LYS A 38 -16.08 8.82 16.15
CA LYS A 38 -15.78 9.09 17.57
C LYS A 38 -16.40 8.12 18.56
N THR A 39 -16.93 6.98 18.09
CA THR A 39 -17.45 5.95 18.97
C THR A 39 -16.30 5.34 19.76
N GLN A 40 -16.50 5.22 21.06
CA GLN A 40 -15.53 4.69 22.01
C GLN A 40 -15.93 3.28 22.45
N TYR A 41 -14.95 2.40 22.52
CA TYR A 41 -15.10 1.02 22.97
C TYR A 41 -14.07 0.74 24.05
N LEU A 42 -14.54 0.26 25.20
CA LEU A 42 -13.66 -0.16 26.28
C LEU A 42 -13.07 -1.54 25.93
N PRO A 43 -11.74 -1.69 25.81
CA PRO A 43 -11.10 -3.00 25.65
C PRO A 43 -11.52 -3.97 26.75
N GLN A 44 -11.57 -5.27 26.43
CA GLN A 44 -11.91 -6.30 27.42
C GLN A 44 -11.01 -6.22 28.66
N ILE A 45 -9.70 -6.01 28.48
CA ILE A 45 -8.75 -5.86 29.57
C ILE A 45 -9.04 -4.62 30.41
N SER A 46 -9.35 -3.48 29.77
CA SER A 46 -9.75 -2.28 30.49
C SER A 46 -11.03 -2.49 31.29
N LYS A 47 -12.03 -3.17 30.73
CA LYS A 47 -13.27 -3.52 31.43
C LYS A 47 -12.99 -4.37 32.68
N LEU A 48 -12.19 -5.43 32.55
CA LEU A 48 -11.83 -6.30 33.67
C LEU A 48 -11.05 -5.55 34.76
N ALA A 49 -10.13 -4.67 34.36
CA ALA A 49 -9.38 -3.83 35.31
C ALA A 49 -10.29 -2.85 36.06
N CYS A 50 -11.24 -2.21 35.36
CA CYS A 50 -12.26 -1.36 36.00
C CYS A 50 -13.11 -2.14 37.01
N GLU A 51 -13.58 -3.34 36.65
CA GLU A 51 -14.38 -4.20 37.53
C GLU A 51 -13.58 -4.64 38.77
N LYS A 52 -12.30 -4.99 38.59
CA LYS A 52 -11.40 -5.35 39.69
C LYS A 52 -11.17 -4.18 40.65
N LEU A 53 -10.89 -2.98 40.13
CA LEU A 53 -10.72 -1.77 40.95
C LEU A 53 -11.97 -1.46 41.79
N ILE A 54 -13.16 -1.52 41.18
CA ILE A 54 -14.43 -1.31 41.89
C ILE A 54 -14.62 -2.33 43.02
N SER A 55 -14.21 -3.58 42.80
CA SER A 55 -14.33 -4.62 43.82
C SER A 55 -13.41 -4.40 45.02
N MET A 56 -12.24 -3.76 44.81
CA MET A 56 -11.25 -3.47 45.85
C MET A 56 -11.61 -2.24 46.68
N GLU A 57 -12.26 -1.23 46.08
CA GLU A 57 -12.58 0.05 46.75
C GLU A 57 -14.02 0.52 46.42
N LYS A 58 -15.00 -0.07 47.10
CA LYS A 58 -16.44 0.13 46.82
C LYS A 58 -16.93 1.59 46.99
N ASN A 59 -16.23 2.39 47.80
CA ASN A 59 -16.64 3.75 48.20
C ASN A 59 -15.85 4.88 47.50
N ALA A 60 -14.94 4.56 46.57
CA ALA A 60 -14.20 5.58 45.83
C ALA A 60 -15.13 6.37 44.89
N ARG A 61 -14.87 7.67 44.67
CA ARG A 61 -15.60 8.47 43.65
C ARG A 61 -14.97 8.36 42.26
N GLY A 62 -13.72 7.93 42.19
CA GLY A 62 -13.00 7.69 40.95
C GLY A 62 -11.72 6.90 41.21
N PHE A 63 -11.12 6.42 40.14
CA PHE A 63 -9.95 5.53 40.19
C PHE A 63 -8.86 6.05 39.25
N ASP A 64 -7.60 5.76 39.59
CA ASP A 64 -6.46 5.94 38.68
C ASP A 64 -6.18 4.63 37.96
N PHE A 65 -6.72 4.50 36.73
CA PHE A 65 -6.58 3.29 35.93
C PHE A 65 -5.12 3.09 35.50
N GLY A 66 -4.46 4.17 35.06
CA GLY A 66 -3.08 4.12 34.59
C GLY A 66 -2.13 3.59 35.67
N ARG A 67 -2.24 4.11 36.90
CA ARG A 67 -1.44 3.63 38.03
C ARG A 67 -1.70 2.15 38.33
N PHE A 68 -2.97 1.73 38.31
CA PHE A 68 -3.34 0.35 38.60
C PHE A 68 -2.77 -0.63 37.56
N ILE A 69 -2.89 -0.29 36.28
CA ILE A 69 -2.35 -1.09 35.19
C ILE A 69 -0.83 -1.20 35.25
N ALA A 70 -0.12 -0.09 35.53
CA ALA A 70 1.33 -0.11 35.70
C ALA A 70 1.78 -1.05 36.84
N MET A 71 0.95 -1.22 37.88
CA MET A 71 1.21 -2.18 38.95
C MET A 71 0.95 -3.64 38.53
N LEU A 72 -0.01 -3.89 37.64
CA LEU A 72 -0.37 -5.22 37.18
C LEU A 72 0.57 -5.76 36.10
N PHE A 73 0.93 -4.93 35.12
CA PHE A 73 1.68 -5.35 33.93
C PHE A 73 3.18 -5.26 34.14
N LYS A 74 3.70 -6.19 34.92
CA LYS A 74 5.14 -6.32 35.24
C LYS A 74 5.85 -7.42 34.43
N ASP A 75 5.15 -8.02 33.47
CA ASP A 75 5.72 -9.08 32.66
C ASP A 75 6.98 -8.61 31.93
N LYS A 76 7.96 -9.52 31.84
CA LYS A 76 9.16 -9.32 31.03
C LYS A 76 8.81 -9.64 29.58
N PHE A 77 9.01 -8.68 28.70
CA PHE A 77 8.74 -8.85 27.27
C PHE A 77 9.91 -9.61 26.62
N VAL A 78 9.68 -10.15 25.42
CA VAL A 78 10.75 -10.65 24.55
C VAL A 78 11.85 -9.59 24.46
N THR A 79 13.10 -10.04 24.60
CA THR A 79 14.29 -9.19 24.61
C THR A 79 14.93 -9.17 23.23
N THR A 80 15.35 -7.99 22.82
CA THR A 80 16.22 -7.71 21.67
C THR A 80 17.64 -7.46 22.17
N ASP A 81 18.63 -7.53 21.27
CA ASP A 81 20.02 -7.18 21.58
C ASP A 81 20.22 -5.65 21.69
N VAL A 82 19.30 -4.88 21.10
CA VAL A 82 19.26 -3.41 21.13
C VAL A 82 17.96 -2.95 21.78
N GLU A 83 17.99 -1.84 22.53
CA GLU A 83 16.79 -1.29 23.17
C GLU A 83 15.90 -0.55 22.16
N PHE A 84 14.69 -1.08 21.89
CA PHE A 84 13.68 -0.41 21.08
C PHE A 84 12.67 0.36 21.94
N ILE A 85 12.22 1.48 21.42
CA ILE A 85 11.07 2.26 21.86
C ILE A 85 9.78 1.58 21.37
N TYR A 86 8.94 1.16 22.32
CA TYR A 86 7.60 0.63 22.07
C TYR A 86 6.68 0.93 23.25
N ASP A 87 5.36 0.93 23.02
CA ASP A 87 4.37 1.09 24.10
C ASP A 87 3.77 -0.27 24.49
N ARG A 88 3.90 -0.63 25.77
CA ARG A 88 3.33 -1.87 26.31
C ARG A 88 1.81 -1.90 26.24
N ASN A 89 1.16 -0.75 26.28
CA ASN A 89 -0.30 -0.64 26.18
C ASN A 89 -0.82 -1.17 24.85
N ASP A 90 -0.05 -1.05 23.77
CA ASP A 90 -0.45 -1.60 22.46
C ASP A 90 -0.65 -3.11 22.57
N TYR A 91 0.33 -3.82 23.12
CA TYR A 91 0.26 -5.27 23.33
C TYR A 91 -0.93 -5.69 24.21
N TYR A 92 -1.23 -4.95 25.28
CA TYR A 92 -2.25 -5.35 26.25
C TYR A 92 -3.68 -4.97 25.85
N PHE A 93 -3.86 -3.84 25.15
CA PHE A 93 -5.17 -3.25 24.93
C PHE A 93 -5.62 -3.27 23.47
N ILE A 94 -4.71 -3.40 22.51
CA ILE A 94 -5.10 -3.62 21.12
C ILE A 94 -5.54 -5.09 20.95
N PRO A 95 -6.72 -5.35 20.37
CA PRO A 95 -7.24 -6.71 20.29
C PRO A 95 -6.36 -7.65 19.48
N GLY A 96 -6.25 -8.90 19.94
CA GLY A 96 -5.53 -9.98 19.25
C GLY A 96 -4.02 -10.01 19.46
N LEU A 97 -3.42 -8.98 20.08
CA LEU A 97 -1.97 -8.93 20.29
C LEU A 97 -1.50 -9.71 21.53
N ARG A 98 -2.27 -9.67 22.61
CA ARG A 98 -1.93 -10.36 23.86
C ARG A 98 -1.96 -11.88 23.69
N ARG A 99 -0.88 -12.55 24.10
CA ARG A 99 -0.73 -14.01 24.15
C ARG A 99 -0.22 -14.47 25.51
N GLU A 100 -0.46 -15.72 25.86
CA GLU A 100 -0.02 -16.31 27.13
C GLU A 100 1.44 -16.79 27.10
N TRP A 101 1.95 -17.06 25.89
CA TRP A 101 3.35 -17.41 25.62
C TRP A 101 4.05 -16.28 24.86
N ASN A 102 5.38 -16.26 24.92
CA ASN A 102 6.21 -15.22 24.29
C ASN A 102 5.66 -13.81 24.58
N ILE A 103 5.56 -13.46 25.86
CA ILE A 103 4.90 -12.21 26.28
C ILE A 103 5.59 -11.03 25.60
N GLY A 104 4.79 -10.15 24.99
CA GLY A 104 5.30 -8.99 24.25
C GLY A 104 5.74 -9.28 22.82
N PHE A 105 5.63 -10.52 22.32
CA PHE A 105 6.03 -10.87 20.96
C PHE A 105 5.33 -10.01 19.90
N LEU A 106 4.00 -9.89 19.97
CA LEU A 106 3.20 -9.07 19.07
C LEU A 106 3.13 -7.60 19.51
N THR A 107 4.13 -7.10 20.23
CA THR A 107 4.19 -5.66 20.50
C THR A 107 4.56 -4.96 19.19
N PRO A 108 3.72 -4.05 18.67
CA PRO A 108 4.05 -3.31 17.47
C PRO A 108 5.19 -2.33 17.79
N VAL A 109 6.25 -2.39 17.00
CA VAL A 109 7.35 -1.42 17.02
C VAL A 109 7.20 -0.55 15.78
N PHE A 110 7.29 0.76 15.97
CA PHE A 110 7.01 1.74 14.94
C PHE A 110 8.31 2.33 14.40
N PHE A 111 8.34 2.58 13.10
CA PHE A 111 9.48 3.14 12.40
C PHE A 111 9.03 4.24 11.42
N ASN A 112 9.95 5.16 11.12
CA ASN A 112 9.82 6.05 9.97
C ASN A 112 9.75 5.22 8.67
N ILE A 113 9.06 5.73 7.65
CA ILE A 113 8.91 5.00 6.39
C ILE A 113 10.25 4.81 5.66
N GLU A 114 11.20 5.70 5.92
CA GLU A 114 12.57 5.70 5.42
C GLU A 114 13.36 4.44 5.81
N VAL A 115 12.95 3.70 6.84
CA VAL A 115 13.55 2.41 7.21
C VAL A 115 13.51 1.40 6.07
N LEU A 116 12.57 1.55 5.13
CA LEU A 116 12.44 0.67 3.98
C LEU A 116 13.46 0.99 2.87
N LEU A 117 14.09 2.16 2.87
CA LEU A 117 15.00 2.59 1.80
C LEU A 117 16.22 1.66 1.67
N LYS A 118 16.81 1.23 2.78
CA LYS A 118 17.91 0.23 2.74
C LYS A 118 17.46 -1.03 1.99
N TYR A 119 16.28 -1.54 2.33
CA TYR A 119 15.77 -2.81 1.80
C TYR A 119 15.36 -2.72 0.33
N CYS A 120 15.01 -1.52 -0.15
CA CYS A 120 14.72 -1.29 -1.57
C CYS A 120 15.96 -1.17 -2.46
N TYR A 121 17.06 -0.60 -1.95
CA TYR A 121 18.19 -0.21 -2.80
C TYR A 121 19.46 -1.03 -2.55
N HIS A 122 19.60 -1.69 -1.39
CA HIS A 122 20.77 -2.51 -1.13
C HIS A 122 20.66 -3.86 -1.87
N PRO A 123 21.67 -4.26 -2.67
CA PRO A 123 21.56 -5.40 -3.60
C PRO A 123 21.36 -6.76 -2.92
N SER A 124 21.72 -6.89 -1.65
CA SER A 124 21.50 -8.12 -0.87
C SER A 124 20.08 -8.30 -0.36
N TYR A 125 19.22 -7.27 -0.49
CA TYR A 125 17.85 -7.31 0.00
C TYR A 125 16.87 -7.15 -1.14
N SER A 126 15.66 -7.65 -0.92
CA SER A 126 14.51 -7.32 -1.73
C SER A 126 13.32 -7.01 -0.82
N LEU A 127 12.45 -6.13 -1.31
CA LEU A 127 11.22 -5.76 -0.65
C LEU A 127 10.07 -6.11 -1.59
N GLU A 128 9.10 -6.86 -1.07
CA GLU A 128 7.90 -7.22 -1.81
C GLU A 128 6.67 -6.71 -1.06
N LEU A 129 5.83 -5.92 -1.75
CA LEU A 129 4.50 -5.59 -1.26
C LEU A 129 3.52 -6.67 -1.74
N GLY A 130 2.95 -7.40 -0.78
CA GLY A 130 1.86 -8.36 -1.04
C GLY A 130 0.56 -7.63 -1.33
N ALA A 131 0.32 -6.60 -0.53
CA ALA A 131 -0.82 -5.71 -0.55
C ALA A 131 -0.36 -4.25 -0.37
N ASP A 132 -1.28 -3.29 -0.37
CA ASP A 132 -0.95 -1.86 -0.32
C ASP A 132 -0.26 -1.46 1.01
N THR A 133 -0.57 -2.17 2.10
CA THR A 133 -0.08 -1.88 3.46
C THR A 133 0.56 -3.08 4.15
N TYR A 134 0.84 -4.17 3.44
CA TYR A 134 1.52 -5.37 3.95
C TYR A 134 2.62 -5.83 2.98
N GLY A 135 3.87 -5.82 3.45
CA GLY A 135 5.01 -6.35 2.73
C GLY A 135 5.91 -7.30 3.53
N ASN A 136 6.89 -7.85 2.80
CA ASN A 136 7.95 -8.70 3.31
C ASN A 136 9.31 -8.19 2.83
N ILE A 137 10.30 -8.31 3.70
CA ILE A 137 11.71 -8.06 3.40
C ILE A 137 12.41 -9.41 3.34
N TYR A 138 13.27 -9.57 2.33
CA TYR A 138 14.11 -10.75 2.15
C TYR A 138 15.58 -10.36 2.11
N LYS A 139 16.44 -11.29 2.51
CA LYS A 139 17.89 -11.21 2.35
C LYS A 139 18.33 -12.37 1.48
N GLY A 140 18.64 -12.10 0.20
CA GLY A 140 18.73 -13.16 -0.80
C GLY A 140 17.38 -13.86 -1.02
N SER A 141 17.33 -15.18 -0.86
CA SER A 141 16.08 -15.97 -0.95
C SER A 141 15.33 -16.11 0.38
N ASP A 142 15.94 -15.68 1.49
CA ASP A 142 15.44 -15.98 2.82
C ASP A 142 14.54 -14.84 3.30
N HIS A 143 13.35 -15.20 3.79
CA HIS A 143 12.44 -14.26 4.44
C HIS A 143 13.10 -13.72 5.72
N LEU A 144 13.25 -12.40 5.78
CA LEU A 144 13.88 -11.71 6.90
C LEU A 144 12.83 -11.28 7.92
N ILE A 145 11.88 -10.45 7.49
CA ILE A 145 10.82 -9.92 8.37
C ILE A 145 9.62 -9.44 7.55
N SER A 146 8.43 -9.56 8.11
CA SER A 146 7.20 -8.98 7.58
C SER A 146 6.94 -7.61 8.21
N PHE A 147 6.34 -6.70 7.46
CA PHE A 147 6.01 -5.36 7.94
C PHE A 147 4.65 -4.87 7.45
N GLY A 148 4.06 -3.96 8.23
CA GLY A 148 2.86 -3.21 7.85
C GLY A 148 3.16 -1.72 7.66
N ILE A 149 2.29 -1.02 6.94
CA ILE A 149 2.30 0.45 6.88
C ILE A 149 0.95 0.94 7.40
N ASN A 150 0.96 1.75 8.47
CA ASN A 150 -0.28 2.28 9.04
C ASN A 150 -0.80 3.48 8.24
N ARG A 151 -2.00 3.95 8.60
CA ARG A 151 -2.67 5.11 7.95
C ARG A 151 -1.89 6.43 8.05
N ASN A 152 -0.94 6.53 8.98
CA ASN A 152 -0.08 7.69 9.17
C ASN A 152 1.27 7.53 8.45
N GLY A 153 1.46 6.48 7.64
CA GLY A 153 2.69 6.20 6.92
C GLY A 153 3.82 5.63 7.77
N LYS A 154 3.55 5.22 9.02
CA LYS A 154 4.55 4.57 9.87
C LYS A 154 4.64 3.09 9.54
N VAL A 155 5.86 2.57 9.58
CA VAL A 155 6.13 1.14 9.39
C VAL A 155 5.98 0.40 10.72
N LEU A 156 5.34 -0.76 10.68
CA LEU A 156 5.07 -1.62 11.82
C LEU A 156 5.81 -2.94 11.65
N MET A 157 6.51 -3.38 12.68
CA MET A 157 7.05 -4.75 12.77
C MET A 157 6.82 -5.29 14.19
N TRP A 158 6.69 -6.61 14.33
CA TRP A 158 6.52 -7.21 15.65
C TRP A 158 7.86 -7.29 16.40
N LEU A 159 7.86 -6.87 17.67
CA LEU A 159 9.02 -6.93 18.56
C LEU A 159 9.67 -8.33 18.58
N GLY A 160 8.83 -9.36 18.62
CA GLY A 160 9.30 -10.75 18.64
C GLY A 160 9.94 -11.23 17.34
N ASP A 161 9.62 -10.62 16.19
CA ASP A 161 10.29 -10.92 14.93
C ASP A 161 11.58 -10.11 14.80
N ILE A 162 11.60 -8.86 15.26
CA ILE A 162 12.83 -8.05 15.38
C ILE A 162 13.86 -8.76 16.25
N ALA A 163 13.44 -9.37 17.37
CA ALA A 163 14.31 -10.09 18.29
C ALA A 163 15.01 -11.32 17.68
N LYS A 164 14.56 -11.80 16.51
CA LYS A 164 15.19 -12.92 15.79
C LYS A 164 16.25 -12.44 14.78
N LEU A 165 16.28 -11.15 14.48
CA LEU A 165 17.21 -10.58 13.51
C LEU A 165 18.61 -10.50 14.09
N ASP A 166 19.63 -10.50 13.22
CA ASP A 166 21.00 -10.27 13.67
C ASP A 166 21.17 -8.84 14.21
N ILE A 167 22.18 -8.67 15.08
CA ILE A 167 22.39 -7.40 15.80
C ILE A 167 22.59 -6.19 14.87
N ASN A 168 23.14 -6.38 13.65
CA ASN A 168 23.32 -5.28 12.72
C ASN A 168 21.97 -4.83 12.13
N GLU A 169 21.07 -5.76 11.84
CA GLU A 169 19.70 -5.42 11.43
C GLU A 169 18.93 -4.75 12.57
N GLN A 170 19.07 -5.23 13.80
CA GLN A 170 18.46 -4.57 14.95
C GLN A 170 18.97 -3.14 15.13
N HIS A 171 20.28 -2.89 14.99
CA HIS A 171 20.84 -1.54 15.04
C HIS A 171 20.28 -0.61 13.94
N TYR A 172 20.16 -1.12 12.72
CA TYR A 172 19.58 -0.34 11.62
C TYR A 172 18.11 0.00 11.88
N LEU A 173 17.31 -0.97 12.30
CA LEU A 173 15.91 -0.70 12.66
C LEU A 173 15.83 0.31 13.81
N CYS A 174 16.70 0.18 14.82
CA CYS A 174 16.73 1.08 15.96
C CYS A 174 17.03 2.54 15.56
N SER A 175 17.78 2.79 14.49
CA SER A 175 18.05 4.18 14.05
C SER A 175 16.82 4.89 13.49
N GLU A 176 15.81 4.14 13.03
CA GLU A 176 14.54 4.68 12.50
C GLU A 176 13.35 4.46 13.43
N ASN A 177 13.59 3.94 14.65
CA ASN A 177 12.55 3.60 15.59
C ASN A 177 11.95 4.86 16.24
N ILE A 178 10.62 4.94 16.25
CA ILE A 178 9.85 6.09 16.73
C ILE A 178 8.77 5.64 17.73
N HIS A 179 8.22 6.61 18.46
CA HIS A 179 7.09 6.35 19.36
C HIS A 179 5.84 5.87 18.60
N SER A 180 5.14 4.93 19.23
CA SER A 180 3.82 4.47 18.82
C SER A 180 2.84 5.64 18.73
N ASP A 181 2.04 5.68 17.65
CA ASP A 181 0.81 6.48 17.59
C ASP A 181 -0.44 5.66 17.92
N HIS A 182 -0.25 4.41 18.34
CA HIS A 182 -1.27 3.42 18.64
C HIS A 182 -2.21 3.05 17.48
N ASP A 183 -1.86 3.43 16.25
CA ASP A 183 -2.61 3.09 15.05
C ASP A 183 -1.91 1.97 14.29
N ILE A 184 -2.46 0.76 14.37
CA ILE A 184 -1.93 -0.41 13.65
C ILE A 184 -2.79 -0.83 12.46
N ALA A 185 -3.78 -0.01 12.10
CA ALA A 185 -4.70 -0.30 11.01
C ALA A 185 -3.93 -0.48 9.69
N SER A 186 -3.89 -1.71 9.20
CA SER A 186 -3.14 -2.13 8.01
C SER A 186 -3.55 -3.56 7.64
N GLU A 187 -3.37 -3.91 6.38
CA GLU A 187 -3.54 -5.29 5.88
C GLU A 187 -2.57 -6.27 6.56
N PHE A 188 -1.49 -5.76 7.16
CA PHE A 188 -0.56 -6.54 7.98
C PHE A 188 -1.22 -7.02 9.28
N TYR A 189 -1.92 -6.13 9.99
CA TYR A 189 -2.71 -6.51 11.16
C TYR A 189 -3.85 -7.45 10.76
N GLU A 190 -4.56 -7.12 9.68
CA GLU A 190 -5.67 -7.91 9.17
C GLU A 190 -5.25 -9.33 8.81
N GLY A 191 -4.15 -9.48 8.05
CA GLY A 191 -3.63 -10.76 7.62
C GLY A 191 -3.09 -11.60 8.76
N GLN A 192 -2.31 -11.01 9.67
CA GLN A 192 -1.63 -11.78 10.71
C GLN A 192 -2.44 -11.99 11.99
N ILE A 193 -3.41 -11.10 12.28
CA ILE A 193 -4.19 -11.14 13.52
C ILE A 193 -5.66 -11.46 13.25
N GLU A 194 -6.30 -10.79 12.28
CA GLU A 194 -7.73 -11.01 11.96
C GLU A 194 -7.94 -12.19 10.99
N THR A 195 -6.87 -12.75 10.43
CA THR A 195 -6.91 -13.84 9.43
C THR A 195 -7.64 -13.47 8.13
N ASN A 196 -7.64 -12.18 7.81
CA ASN A 196 -8.23 -11.66 6.59
C ASN A 196 -7.16 -11.62 5.51
N TRP A 197 -7.36 -12.37 4.43
CA TRP A 197 -6.45 -12.37 3.29
C TRP A 197 -6.44 -10.98 2.65
N ALA A 198 -5.25 -10.41 2.51
CA ALA A 198 -5.09 -9.11 1.88
C ALA A 198 -5.31 -9.22 0.36
N GLU A 199 -5.86 -8.16 -0.22
CA GLU A 199 -6.02 -8.07 -1.67
C GLU A 199 -4.65 -7.80 -2.33
N PRO A 200 -4.45 -8.20 -3.60
CA PRO A 200 -3.23 -7.86 -4.32
C PRO A 200 -3.04 -6.34 -4.36
N SER A 201 -1.78 -5.89 -4.21
CA SER A 201 -1.45 -4.47 -4.34
C SER A 201 -1.97 -3.90 -5.66
N LYS A 202 -2.17 -2.58 -5.71
CA LYS A 202 -2.67 -1.92 -6.93
C LYS A 202 -1.82 -2.22 -8.17
N GLU A 203 -0.50 -2.34 -8.03
CA GLU A 203 0.40 -2.68 -9.14
C GLU A 203 0.17 -4.11 -9.62
N LYS A 204 0.08 -5.07 -8.69
CA LYS A 204 -0.20 -6.48 -9.02
C LYS A 204 -1.55 -6.64 -9.70
N SER A 205 -2.58 -6.00 -9.17
CA SER A 205 -3.92 -5.97 -9.76
C SER A 205 -3.88 -5.33 -11.17
N LEU A 206 -3.10 -4.27 -11.37
CA LEU A 206 -2.94 -3.63 -12.68
C LEU A 206 -2.26 -4.55 -13.70
N PHE A 207 -1.22 -5.29 -13.29
CA PHE A 207 -0.57 -6.28 -14.15
C PHE A 207 -1.52 -7.44 -14.51
N GLN A 208 -2.33 -7.90 -13.55
CA GLN A 208 -3.37 -8.91 -13.81
C GLN A 208 -4.41 -8.42 -14.81
N LYS A 209 -4.85 -7.16 -14.72
CA LYS A 209 -5.77 -6.56 -15.72
C LYS A 209 -5.14 -6.49 -17.11
N ARG A 210 -3.84 -6.15 -17.22
CA ARG A 210 -3.11 -6.19 -18.50
C ARG A 210 -3.12 -7.61 -19.10
N THR A 211 -2.82 -8.63 -18.31
CA THR A 211 -2.84 -10.03 -18.76
C THR A 211 -4.26 -10.46 -19.16
N THR A 212 -5.27 -10.11 -18.37
CA THR A 212 -6.67 -10.39 -18.65
C THR A 212 -7.09 -9.78 -19.99
N LEU A 213 -6.76 -8.51 -20.23
CA LEU A 213 -7.04 -7.86 -21.50
C LEU A 213 -6.36 -8.57 -22.68
N HIS A 214 -5.08 -8.94 -22.52
CA HIS A 214 -4.36 -9.70 -23.54
C HIS A 214 -5.06 -11.01 -23.89
N GLU A 215 -5.46 -11.78 -22.89
CA GLU A 215 -6.13 -13.07 -23.08
C GLU A 215 -7.49 -12.92 -23.77
N ILE A 216 -8.29 -11.91 -23.39
CA ILE A 216 -9.58 -11.64 -24.03
C ILE A 216 -9.37 -11.26 -25.51
N ILE A 217 -8.40 -10.41 -25.82
CA ILE A 217 -8.11 -10.00 -27.20
C ILE A 217 -7.60 -11.17 -28.02
N LEU A 218 -6.69 -11.97 -27.47
CA LEU A 218 -6.18 -13.16 -28.13
C LEU A 218 -7.33 -14.13 -28.46
N LYS A 219 -8.28 -14.29 -27.54
CA LYS A 219 -9.44 -15.16 -27.74
C LYS A 219 -10.43 -14.61 -28.77
N LYS A 220 -10.70 -13.30 -28.78
CA LYS A 220 -11.71 -12.69 -29.67
C LYS A 220 -11.17 -12.36 -31.06
N PHE A 221 -9.98 -11.78 -31.14
CA PHE A 221 -9.40 -11.24 -32.37
C PHE A 221 -8.22 -12.06 -32.90
N SER A 222 -7.85 -13.15 -32.21
CA SER A 222 -6.80 -14.10 -32.64
C SER A 222 -5.42 -13.47 -32.83
N PHE A 223 -5.10 -12.42 -32.07
CA PHE A 223 -3.77 -11.82 -32.03
C PHE A 223 -3.34 -11.42 -30.62
N ASN A 224 -2.03 -11.43 -30.39
CA ASN A 224 -1.36 -11.00 -29.17
C ASN A 224 -1.33 -9.48 -29.09
N LEU A 225 -2.08 -8.88 -28.17
CA LEU A 225 -2.06 -7.43 -27.92
C LEU A 225 -0.67 -6.95 -27.48
N THR A 226 0.02 -7.77 -26.68
CA THR A 226 1.32 -7.45 -26.07
C THR A 226 2.38 -8.49 -26.45
N GLN A 227 3.64 -8.16 -26.20
CA GLN A 227 4.82 -8.97 -26.49
C GLN A 227 5.84 -8.89 -25.35
N LEU A 228 6.85 -9.77 -25.37
CA LEU A 228 7.93 -9.82 -24.37
C LEU A 228 7.44 -10.18 -22.96
N GLU A 229 6.48 -11.12 -22.85
CA GLU A 229 5.87 -11.49 -21.56
C GLU A 229 6.92 -11.92 -20.50
N PRO A 230 7.91 -12.79 -20.79
CA PRO A 230 8.93 -13.16 -19.80
C PRO A 230 9.74 -11.97 -19.26
N GLU A 231 10.08 -11.00 -20.12
CA GLU A 231 10.81 -9.79 -19.74
C GLU A 231 9.92 -8.82 -18.94
N THR A 232 8.64 -8.70 -19.30
CA THR A 232 7.70 -7.86 -18.55
C THR A 232 7.44 -8.42 -17.14
N ILE A 233 7.40 -9.74 -16.97
CA ILE A 233 7.28 -10.38 -15.63
C ILE A 233 8.50 -10.04 -14.76
N LYS A 234 9.71 -10.13 -15.31
CA LYS A 234 10.93 -9.74 -14.59
C LYS A 234 10.94 -8.26 -14.22
N THR A 235 10.45 -7.41 -15.12
CA THR A 235 10.35 -5.96 -14.90
C THR A 235 9.26 -5.62 -13.88
N ALA A 236 8.16 -6.38 -13.84
CA ALA A 236 7.08 -6.19 -12.89
C ALA A 236 7.53 -6.48 -11.45
N ALA A 237 8.45 -7.44 -11.26
CA ALA A 237 8.99 -7.80 -9.95
C ALA A 237 9.76 -6.65 -9.27
N SER A 238 10.28 -5.68 -10.03
CA SER A 238 10.97 -4.51 -9.47
C SER A 238 10.05 -3.31 -9.26
N ILE A 239 8.75 -3.41 -9.58
CA ILE A 239 7.80 -2.31 -9.45
C ILE A 239 7.05 -2.44 -8.14
N PHE A 240 7.15 -1.40 -7.31
CA PHE A 240 6.36 -1.21 -6.11
C PHE A 240 6.05 0.28 -5.95
N ARG A 241 5.02 0.61 -5.17
CA ARG A 241 4.65 2.00 -4.87
C ARG A 241 5.85 2.80 -4.35
N PRO A 242 6.12 4.02 -4.84
CA PRO A 242 7.17 4.86 -4.31
C PRO A 242 7.01 5.09 -2.80
N ILE A 243 8.08 4.83 -2.04
CA ILE A 243 8.08 4.94 -0.57
C ILE A 243 8.23 6.38 -0.12
N VAL A 244 9.08 7.13 -0.81
CA VAL A 244 9.34 8.54 -0.53
C VAL A 244 8.98 9.38 -1.75
N SER A 245 8.46 10.59 -1.49
CA SER A 245 8.16 11.55 -2.54
C SER A 245 9.46 12.19 -3.04
N SER A 246 10.19 11.47 -3.90
CA SER A 246 11.38 11.98 -4.56
C SER A 246 11.34 11.66 -6.05
N ASN A 247 12.00 12.50 -6.84
CA ASN A 247 12.14 12.29 -8.29
C ASN A 247 12.78 10.92 -8.58
N THR A 248 13.81 10.52 -7.84
CA THR A 248 14.49 9.22 -8.02
C THR A 248 13.54 8.05 -7.76
N ALA A 249 12.81 8.07 -6.66
CA ALA A 249 11.86 7.01 -6.30
C ALA A 249 10.65 6.95 -7.25
N PHE A 250 10.24 8.10 -7.80
CA PHE A 250 9.19 8.14 -8.81
C PHE A 250 9.68 7.58 -10.15
N THR A 251 10.87 8.00 -10.58
CA THR A 251 11.49 7.59 -11.85
C THR A 251 11.79 6.10 -11.89
N SER A 252 12.21 5.51 -10.76
CA SER A 252 12.46 4.07 -10.65
C SER A 252 11.22 3.23 -10.90
N VAL A 253 10.02 3.81 -10.83
CA VAL A 253 8.74 3.13 -11.08
C VAL A 253 8.14 3.50 -12.44
N ILE A 254 8.15 4.78 -12.81
CA ILE A 254 7.55 5.24 -14.08
C ILE A 254 8.25 4.65 -15.32
N ILE A 255 9.58 4.53 -15.28
CA ILE A 255 10.34 3.95 -16.40
C ILE A 255 9.95 2.48 -16.65
N PRO A 256 10.04 1.57 -15.67
CA PRO A 256 9.66 0.18 -15.89
C PRO A 256 8.15 0.01 -16.16
N MET A 257 7.29 0.85 -15.59
CA MET A 257 5.87 0.87 -15.96
C MET A 257 5.66 1.19 -17.43
N ASN A 258 6.34 2.20 -17.99
CA ASN A 258 6.23 2.50 -19.42
C ASN A 258 6.70 1.34 -20.29
N LYS A 259 7.76 0.63 -19.89
CA LYS A 259 8.20 -0.58 -20.60
C LYS A 259 7.10 -1.63 -20.67
N ILE A 260 6.43 -1.87 -19.55
CA ILE A 260 5.37 -2.88 -19.45
C ILE A 260 4.08 -2.46 -20.16
N PHE A 261 3.64 -1.21 -20.03
CA PHE A 261 2.32 -0.79 -20.52
C PHE A 261 2.34 -0.15 -21.91
N VAL A 262 3.48 0.39 -22.36
CA VAL A 262 3.58 1.11 -23.64
C VAL A 262 4.54 0.40 -24.61
N GLU A 263 5.75 0.06 -24.18
CA GLU A 263 6.75 -0.54 -25.08
C GLU A 263 6.43 -2.01 -25.41
N SER A 264 5.75 -2.72 -24.50
CA SER A 264 5.31 -4.09 -24.73
C SER A 264 4.11 -4.23 -25.68
N ILE A 265 3.51 -3.13 -26.15
CA ILE A 265 2.39 -3.18 -27.11
C ILE A 265 2.89 -3.77 -28.44
N ASN A 266 2.18 -4.78 -28.95
CA ASN A 266 2.55 -5.47 -30.18
C ASN A 266 2.08 -4.70 -31.43
N ASN A 267 2.86 -3.68 -31.79
CA ASN A 267 2.56 -2.82 -32.93
C ASN A 267 2.43 -3.59 -34.25
N LYS A 268 3.14 -4.71 -34.40
CA LYS A 268 3.12 -5.51 -35.64
C LYS A 268 1.75 -6.16 -35.82
N GLN A 269 1.23 -6.81 -34.78
CA GLN A 269 -0.03 -7.53 -34.87
C GLN A 269 -1.24 -6.60 -34.89
N ILE A 270 -1.23 -5.51 -34.12
CA ILE A 270 -2.30 -4.51 -34.18
C ILE A 270 -2.39 -3.89 -35.59
N LYS A 271 -1.24 -3.59 -36.23
CA LYS A 271 -1.23 -3.11 -37.62
C LYS A 271 -1.75 -4.15 -38.60
N GLN A 272 -1.53 -5.44 -38.35
CA GLN A 272 -2.05 -6.50 -39.21
C GLN A 272 -3.57 -6.60 -39.09
N ASP A 273 -4.11 -6.52 -37.88
CA ASP A 273 -5.57 -6.49 -37.64
C ASP A 273 -6.22 -5.26 -38.29
N LEU A 274 -5.62 -4.08 -38.13
CA LEU A 274 -6.15 -2.83 -38.67
C LEU A 274 -6.06 -2.70 -40.21
N LYS A 275 -5.32 -3.58 -40.90
CA LYS A 275 -5.25 -3.56 -42.38
C LYS A 275 -6.57 -3.90 -43.05
N GLU A 276 -7.51 -4.51 -42.33
CA GLU A 276 -8.87 -4.72 -42.83
C GLU A 276 -9.62 -3.40 -43.08
N PHE A 277 -9.15 -2.29 -42.50
CA PHE A 277 -9.73 -0.96 -42.66
C PHE A 277 -8.88 -0.14 -43.66
N GLU A 278 -9.40 0.05 -44.87
CA GLU A 278 -8.68 0.71 -45.98
C GLU A 278 -8.38 2.21 -45.74
N ASP A 279 -9.03 2.85 -44.75
CA ASP A 279 -8.95 4.29 -44.51
C ASP A 279 -7.79 4.73 -43.59
N LEU A 280 -6.99 3.79 -43.08
CA LEU A 280 -5.97 4.09 -42.08
C LEU A 280 -4.54 4.15 -42.65
N LYS A 281 -3.90 5.32 -42.51
CA LYS A 281 -2.45 5.48 -42.70
C LYS A 281 -1.71 5.08 -41.42
N LEU A 282 -1.24 3.83 -41.36
CA LEU A 282 -0.58 3.24 -40.19
C LEU A 282 0.95 3.44 -40.15
N ASP A 283 1.52 4.10 -41.15
CA ASP A 283 2.95 4.38 -41.24
C ASP A 283 3.36 5.44 -40.21
N LYS A 284 4.41 5.15 -39.44
CA LYS A 284 4.96 6.03 -38.38
C LYS A 284 4.02 6.36 -37.20
N VAL A 285 2.91 5.64 -37.04
CA VAL A 285 2.03 5.76 -35.86
C VAL A 285 2.69 5.10 -34.64
N GLY A 286 2.80 5.84 -33.53
CA GLY A 286 3.33 5.35 -32.26
C GLY A 286 2.38 4.37 -31.55
N SER A 287 2.90 3.57 -30.62
CA SER A 287 2.17 2.43 -30.02
C SER A 287 0.83 2.82 -29.38
N ILE A 288 0.79 3.89 -28.59
CA ILE A 288 -0.43 4.34 -27.90
C ILE A 288 -1.49 4.79 -28.91
N LYS A 289 -1.08 5.52 -29.95
CA LYS A 289 -1.99 6.00 -31.00
C LYS A 289 -2.50 4.85 -31.87
N LEU A 290 -1.68 3.82 -32.08
CA LEU A 290 -2.09 2.61 -32.77
C LEU A 290 -3.15 1.84 -31.96
N LEU A 291 -2.95 1.71 -30.65
CA LEU A 291 -3.95 1.14 -29.74
C LEU A 291 -5.25 1.96 -29.75
N GLN A 292 -5.14 3.30 -29.77
CA GLN A 292 -6.31 4.18 -29.90
C GLN A 292 -7.11 3.85 -31.16
N TYR A 293 -6.46 3.78 -32.33
CA TYR A 293 -7.15 3.45 -33.58
C TYR A 293 -7.80 2.07 -33.55
N TRP A 294 -7.14 1.10 -32.92
CA TRP A 294 -7.70 -0.22 -32.74
C TRP A 294 -8.99 -0.21 -31.91
N ILE A 295 -9.01 0.55 -30.81
CA ILE A 295 -10.22 0.74 -29.99
C ILE A 295 -11.33 1.46 -30.78
N GLU A 296 -11.00 2.51 -31.53
CA GLU A 296 -11.99 3.25 -32.35
C GLU A 296 -12.65 2.36 -33.40
N LYS A 297 -11.89 1.46 -34.02
CA LYS A 297 -12.37 0.65 -35.15
C LYS A 297 -13.05 -0.66 -34.75
N ARG A 298 -12.54 -1.33 -33.71
CA ARG A 298 -13.06 -2.66 -33.30
C ARG A 298 -14.07 -2.59 -32.17
N ILE A 299 -14.05 -1.53 -31.36
CA ILE A 299 -14.74 -1.49 -30.06
C ILE A 299 -15.73 -0.31 -29.95
N ASP A 300 -15.68 0.65 -30.89
CA ASP A 300 -16.57 1.82 -30.95
C ASP A 300 -16.69 2.58 -29.60
N GLY A 301 -15.54 2.81 -28.96
CA GLY A 301 -15.44 3.59 -27.72
C GLY A 301 -14.84 4.98 -27.93
N ASP A 302 -14.98 5.88 -26.95
CA ASP A 302 -14.23 7.16 -26.89
C ASP A 302 -12.75 6.88 -26.58
N ALA A 303 -12.05 6.33 -27.58
CA ALA A 303 -10.71 5.79 -27.43
C ALA A 303 -9.70 6.85 -26.96
N SER A 304 -9.90 8.11 -27.38
CA SER A 304 -9.04 9.23 -27.00
C SER A 304 -9.01 9.43 -25.47
N LYS A 305 -10.17 9.38 -24.82
CA LYS A 305 -10.25 9.44 -23.35
C LYS A 305 -9.74 8.17 -22.70
N ILE A 306 -10.07 7.01 -23.26
CA ILE A 306 -9.71 5.71 -22.72
C ILE A 306 -8.18 5.56 -22.65
N VAL A 307 -7.44 5.82 -23.74
CA VAL A 307 -5.97 5.64 -23.76
C VAL A 307 -5.20 6.81 -23.15
N ALA A 308 -5.88 7.87 -22.70
CA ALA A 308 -5.24 9.06 -22.13
C ALA A 308 -4.22 8.74 -21.01
N PRO A 309 -4.48 7.79 -20.08
CA PRO A 309 -3.52 7.45 -19.04
C PRO A 309 -2.18 6.90 -19.56
N LEU A 310 -2.16 6.20 -20.70
CA LEU A 310 -0.91 5.74 -21.33
C LEU A 310 -0.09 6.90 -21.88
N PHE A 311 -0.76 7.92 -22.46
CA PHE A 311 -0.06 9.13 -22.90
C PHE A 311 0.56 9.87 -21.72
N ILE A 312 -0.17 9.97 -20.60
CA ILE A 312 0.36 10.60 -19.37
C ILE A 312 1.58 9.82 -18.86
N LEU A 313 1.50 8.49 -18.78
CA LEU A 313 2.63 7.63 -18.38
C LEU A 313 3.85 7.85 -19.29
N TYR A 314 3.64 7.93 -20.60
CA TYR A 314 4.70 8.18 -21.57
C TYR A 314 5.33 9.57 -21.39
N ASP A 315 4.51 10.61 -21.25
CA ASP A 315 4.96 11.99 -21.08
C ASP A 315 5.76 12.16 -19.77
N LEU A 316 5.28 11.55 -18.67
CA LEU A 316 6.01 11.49 -17.41
C LEU A 316 7.36 10.80 -17.59
N ARG A 317 7.42 9.62 -18.23
CA ARG A 317 8.69 8.96 -18.52
C ARG A 317 9.62 9.87 -19.33
N VAL A 318 9.09 10.60 -20.33
CA VAL A 318 9.91 11.50 -21.15
C VAL A 318 10.48 12.65 -20.32
N SER A 319 9.67 13.24 -19.44
CA SER A 319 10.07 14.31 -18.52
C SER A 319 11.24 13.88 -17.61
N PHE A 320 11.23 12.64 -17.11
CA PHE A 320 12.22 12.17 -16.13
C PHE A 320 13.42 11.42 -16.72
N ALA A 321 13.28 10.73 -17.86
CA ALA A 321 14.31 9.80 -18.34
C ALA A 321 15.26 10.38 -19.40
N HIS A 322 14.88 11.44 -20.13
CA HIS A 322 15.70 11.99 -21.21
C HIS A 322 16.40 13.27 -20.79
N LEU A 323 17.65 13.41 -21.21
CA LEU A 323 18.37 14.68 -21.13
C LEU A 323 17.70 15.69 -22.06
N GLN A 324 16.87 16.56 -21.49
CA GLN A 324 16.14 17.62 -22.18
C GLN A 324 16.34 18.94 -21.43
N SER A 325 15.95 20.06 -22.05
CA SER A 325 15.94 21.33 -21.32
C SER A 325 14.96 21.26 -20.14
N GLU A 326 15.33 21.89 -19.02
CA GLU A 326 14.48 21.98 -17.83
C GLU A 326 13.09 22.55 -18.18
N GLU A 327 13.03 23.51 -19.10
CA GLU A 327 11.77 24.08 -19.59
C GLU A 327 10.87 23.04 -20.28
N THR A 328 11.44 22.12 -21.05
CA THR A 328 10.65 21.06 -21.73
C THR A 328 10.17 20.02 -20.72
N GLN A 329 11.04 19.64 -19.78
CA GLN A 329 10.69 18.70 -18.71
C GLN A 329 9.55 19.22 -17.85
N GLU A 330 9.64 20.49 -17.44
CA GLU A 330 8.63 21.17 -16.61
C GLU A 330 7.30 21.31 -17.36
N LYS A 331 7.32 21.68 -18.64
CA LYS A 331 6.09 21.75 -19.46
C LYS A 331 5.38 20.40 -19.57
N LEU A 332 6.11 19.32 -19.87
CA LEU A 332 5.54 17.98 -19.96
C LEU A 332 5.00 17.49 -18.62
N PHE A 333 5.71 17.79 -17.54
CA PHE A 333 5.31 17.43 -16.19
C PHE A 333 4.05 18.19 -15.76
N ALA A 334 4.01 19.51 -15.94
CA ALA A 334 2.85 20.34 -15.65
C ALA A 334 1.61 19.91 -16.46
N PHE A 335 1.79 19.60 -17.74
CA PHE A 335 0.72 19.07 -18.59
C PHE A 335 0.22 17.70 -18.11
N SER A 336 1.14 16.82 -17.69
CA SER A 336 0.79 15.53 -17.10
C SER A 336 -0.04 15.70 -15.82
N CYS A 337 0.38 16.60 -14.92
CA CYS A 337 -0.36 16.91 -13.69
C CYS A 337 -1.77 17.44 -13.99
N GLU A 338 -1.91 18.37 -14.94
CA GLU A 338 -3.21 18.92 -15.35
C GLU A 338 -4.13 17.82 -15.90
N ARG A 339 -3.62 16.90 -16.74
CA ARG A 339 -4.39 15.76 -17.26
C ARG A 339 -4.76 14.73 -16.19
N LEU A 340 -3.97 14.65 -15.11
CA LEU A 340 -4.31 13.86 -13.93
C LEU A 340 -5.37 14.54 -13.05
N GLY A 341 -5.69 15.83 -13.30
CA GLY A 341 -6.58 16.62 -12.45
C GLY A 341 -5.89 17.20 -11.21
N LEU A 342 -4.57 17.29 -11.23
CA LEU A 342 -3.73 17.82 -10.16
C LEU A 342 -3.28 19.25 -10.48
N ASN A 343 -2.79 19.96 -9.45
CA ASN A 343 -2.11 21.24 -9.66
C ASN A 343 -0.84 21.03 -10.50
N LYS A 344 -0.59 21.93 -11.47
CA LYS A 344 0.62 21.94 -12.33
C LYS A 344 1.92 21.99 -11.50
N ASP A 345 1.86 22.65 -10.36
CA ASP A 345 2.98 22.78 -9.43
C ASP A 345 3.02 21.66 -8.38
N CYS A 346 2.21 20.60 -8.52
CA CYS A 346 2.25 19.47 -7.61
C CYS A 346 3.64 18.81 -7.65
N ARG A 347 4.28 18.66 -6.49
CA ARG A 347 5.56 17.96 -6.32
C ARG A 347 5.45 16.80 -5.33
N ASP A 348 4.22 16.42 -4.99
CA ASP A 348 3.94 15.18 -4.28
C ASP A 348 3.91 14.04 -5.30
N TYR A 349 5.06 13.43 -5.54
CA TYR A 349 5.22 12.33 -6.48
C TYR A 349 4.41 11.10 -6.08
N ILE A 350 4.16 10.91 -4.79
CA ILE A 350 3.32 9.81 -4.29
C ILE A 350 1.86 10.07 -4.70
N GLN A 351 1.36 11.29 -4.52
CA GLN A 351 0.02 11.66 -4.98
C GLN A 351 -0.12 11.50 -6.50
N ILE A 352 0.86 11.97 -7.27
CA ILE A 352 0.87 11.85 -8.73
C ILE A 352 0.83 10.39 -9.15
N TYR A 353 1.64 9.55 -8.50
CA TYR A 353 1.67 8.11 -8.71
C TYR A 353 0.30 7.47 -8.43
N ASP A 354 -0.28 7.72 -7.27
CA ASP A 354 -1.54 7.11 -6.85
C ASP A 354 -2.69 7.46 -7.83
N VAL A 355 -2.74 8.72 -8.28
CA VAL A 355 -3.75 9.15 -9.28
C VAL A 355 -3.50 8.51 -10.65
N LEU A 356 -2.25 8.40 -11.09
CA LEU A 356 -1.91 7.73 -12.35
C LEU A 356 -2.29 6.26 -12.33
N ILE A 357 -1.98 5.54 -11.25
CA ILE A 357 -2.32 4.12 -11.09
C ILE A 357 -3.83 3.93 -11.13
N ASN A 358 -4.60 4.73 -10.39
CA ASN A 358 -6.06 4.64 -10.41
C ASN A 358 -6.63 4.87 -11.83
N LYS A 359 -6.10 5.87 -12.57
CA LYS A 359 -6.52 6.11 -13.96
C LYS A 359 -6.14 4.98 -14.92
N LEU A 360 -4.99 4.33 -14.73
CA LEU A 360 -4.61 3.16 -15.52
C LEU A 360 -5.54 1.97 -15.24
N HIS A 361 -5.94 1.77 -13.98
CA HIS A 361 -6.97 0.78 -13.61
C HIS A 361 -8.29 1.05 -14.32
N GLU A 362 -8.82 2.27 -14.20
CA GLU A 362 -10.07 2.69 -14.86
C GLU A 362 -10.02 2.49 -16.38
N MET A 363 -8.87 2.78 -17.01
CA MET A 363 -8.65 2.52 -18.43
C MET A 363 -8.76 1.02 -18.75
N TYR A 364 -8.03 0.16 -18.03
CA TYR A 364 -8.08 -1.28 -18.30
C TYR A 364 -9.47 -1.85 -18.09
N ASP A 365 -10.16 -1.45 -17.02
CA ASP A 365 -11.54 -1.86 -16.77
C ASP A 365 -12.49 -1.41 -17.89
N SER A 366 -12.32 -0.19 -18.37
CA SER A 366 -13.10 0.32 -19.50
C SER A 366 -12.84 -0.47 -20.78
N ILE A 367 -11.58 -0.75 -21.12
CA ILE A 367 -11.24 -1.51 -22.34
C ILE A 367 -11.74 -2.94 -22.22
N ILE A 368 -11.53 -3.62 -21.08
CA ILE A 368 -11.99 -5.00 -20.86
C ILE A 368 -13.51 -5.08 -21.05
N ASN A 369 -14.27 -4.22 -20.37
CA ASN A 369 -15.73 -4.20 -20.48
C ASN A 369 -16.19 -3.96 -21.92
N LEU A 370 -15.58 -3.01 -22.64
CA LEU A 370 -15.97 -2.74 -24.02
C LEU A 370 -15.61 -3.90 -24.97
N VAL A 371 -14.42 -4.49 -24.80
CA VAL A 371 -13.99 -5.66 -25.58
C VAL A 371 -14.92 -6.84 -25.35
N GLU A 372 -15.32 -7.12 -24.10
CA GLU A 372 -16.24 -8.21 -23.77
C GLU A 372 -17.61 -8.03 -24.42
N ASN A 373 -18.09 -6.79 -24.50
CA ASN A 373 -19.38 -6.45 -25.11
C ASN A 373 -19.32 -6.23 -26.63
N ALA A 374 -18.12 -6.13 -27.23
CA ALA A 374 -17.97 -6.01 -28.67
C ALA A 374 -18.47 -7.29 -29.37
N TYR A 375 -19.45 -7.13 -30.27
CA TYR A 375 -19.90 -8.16 -31.18
C TYR A 375 -18.85 -8.35 -32.28
N LEU A 376 -18.51 -9.61 -32.59
CA LEU A 376 -17.70 -9.92 -33.76
C LEU A 376 -18.56 -9.62 -35.00
N SER A 377 -18.34 -8.46 -35.62
CA SER A 377 -18.97 -8.06 -36.89
C SER A 377 -18.30 -8.74 -38.07
#